data_AF-A0A3D6D3B8-F1
#
_entry.id   AF-A0A3D6D3B8-F1
#
_cell.length_a   1.000
_cell.length_b   1.000
_cell.length_c   1.000
_cell.angle_alpha   90.00
_cell.angle_beta   90.00
_cell.angle_gamma   90.00
#
_symmetry.space_group_name_H-M   'P 1'
#
loop_
_entity.id
_entity.type
_entity.pdbx_description
1 polymer ?
#
loop_
_entity_poly.entity_id
_entity_poly.type
_entity_poly.pdbx_seq_one_letter_code
_entity_poly.pdbx_strand_id
1 'polypeptide(L)'
;NYDDKSPWPIKADGKGPSLVLVNPRTNPDPNDPANWRLSKFHGGSPGKAEPRGFTGEPSEDHDADGLPAIAEYYFGTSDLDPSDRTQALTISIESFNDAEIPGNYLTISLLHQTAAQDVKAIIEFSEDLILWSGEPSRVISISETPVREGLERLIFRSVFPLRTLDHEFVRLRFQ
;
A
#
# COMPACT_ATOMS: atom_id res chain seq x y z
N ASN A 1 -27.96 -1.25 19.68
CA ASN A 1 -27.43 -2.58 20.00
C ASN A 1 -26.54 -2.96 18.82
N TYR A 2 -25.24 -2.80 18.96
CA TYR A 2 -24.23 -2.98 17.91
C TYR A 2 -23.70 -4.40 17.97
N ASP A 3 -24.62 -5.36 17.83
CA ASP A 3 -24.32 -6.78 17.96
C ASP A 3 -23.86 -7.31 16.60
N ASP A 4 -22.88 -8.22 16.62
CA ASP A 4 -22.06 -8.71 15.49
C ASP A 4 -22.83 -9.59 14.47
N LYS A 5 -24.07 -9.22 14.17
CA LYS A 5 -24.97 -9.95 13.28
C LYS A 5 -25.38 -9.08 12.11
N SER A 6 -25.54 -9.74 10.97
CA SER A 6 -26.12 -9.19 9.74
C SER A 6 -27.24 -8.17 10.05
N PRO A 7 -27.18 -6.94 9.49
CA PRO A 7 -26.52 -6.56 8.24
C PRO A 7 -25.16 -5.84 8.39
N TRP A 8 -24.58 -5.82 9.59
CA TRP A 8 -23.33 -5.09 9.85
C TRP A 8 -22.10 -5.78 9.24
N PRO A 9 -21.14 -5.04 8.65
CA PRO A 9 -19.93 -5.65 8.08
C PRO A 9 -19.05 -6.28 9.17
N ILE A 10 -18.88 -7.61 9.07
CA ILE A 10 -18.20 -8.46 10.08
C ILE A 10 -16.68 -8.15 10.20
N LYS A 11 -16.09 -7.41 9.25
CA LYS A 11 -14.64 -7.14 9.18
C LYS A 11 -14.13 -6.03 10.12
N ALA A 12 -14.99 -5.40 10.92
CA ALA A 12 -14.61 -4.29 11.79
C ALA A 12 -14.04 -4.73 13.16
N ASP A 13 -13.89 -6.03 13.43
CA ASP A 13 -13.38 -6.51 14.71
C ASP A 13 -11.84 -6.43 14.82
N GLY A 14 -11.40 -5.80 15.91
CA GLY A 14 -10.08 -5.88 16.55
C GLY A 14 -8.87 -5.29 15.84
N LYS A 15 -8.75 -5.47 14.52
CA LYS A 15 -7.55 -5.12 13.73
C LYS A 15 -7.85 -4.68 12.28
N GLY A 16 -9.11 -4.73 11.86
CA GLY A 16 -9.54 -4.32 10.53
C GLY A 16 -9.83 -2.82 10.41
N PRO A 17 -10.11 -2.30 9.20
CA PRO A 17 -10.53 -0.92 9.02
C PRO A 17 -11.82 -0.61 9.79
N SER A 18 -11.87 0.54 10.47
CA SER A 18 -13.07 0.98 11.20
C SER A 18 -14.27 1.18 10.28
N LEU A 19 -15.50 1.18 10.79
CA LEU A 19 -16.67 1.59 10.00
C LEU A 19 -16.77 3.12 9.92
N VAL A 20 -17.09 3.63 8.74
CA VAL A 20 -17.31 5.06 8.47
C VAL A 20 -18.63 5.27 7.74
N LEU A 21 -19.32 6.37 8.04
CA LEU A 21 -20.54 6.74 7.32
C LEU A 21 -20.19 7.12 5.87
N VAL A 22 -21.00 6.65 4.91
CA VAL A 22 -20.83 6.96 3.49
C VAL A 22 -20.99 8.47 3.25
N ASN A 23 -21.96 9.11 3.90
CA ASN A 23 -22.25 10.55 3.78
C ASN A 23 -22.57 11.18 5.14
N PRO A 24 -21.59 11.39 6.04
CA PRO A 24 -21.88 11.90 7.39
C PRO A 24 -22.55 13.28 7.39
N ARG A 25 -22.32 14.10 6.34
CA ARG A 25 -22.91 15.45 6.20
C ARG A 25 -24.41 15.46 5.91
N THR A 26 -24.99 14.34 5.44
CA THR A 26 -26.43 14.23 5.19
C THR A 26 -27.20 13.73 6.40
N ASN A 27 -26.53 13.57 7.55
CA ASN A 27 -27.08 12.97 8.78
C ASN A 27 -27.87 11.67 8.51
N PRO A 28 -27.25 10.68 7.81
CA PRO A 28 -27.90 9.42 7.48
C PRO A 28 -28.24 8.64 8.77
N ASP A 29 -29.27 7.80 8.74
CA ASP A 29 -29.65 6.99 9.90
C ASP A 29 -28.46 6.09 10.30
N PRO A 30 -27.84 6.33 11.48
CA PRO A 30 -26.69 5.56 11.91
C PRO A 30 -27.07 4.12 12.29
N ASN A 31 -28.36 3.76 12.34
CA ASN A 31 -28.84 2.40 12.59
C ASN A 31 -29.05 1.59 11.30
N ASP A 32 -29.00 2.22 10.12
CA ASP A 32 -29.11 1.52 8.84
C ASP A 32 -27.70 1.14 8.33
N PRO A 33 -27.36 -0.16 8.26
CA PRO A 33 -26.04 -0.62 7.82
C PRO A 33 -25.68 -0.21 6.40
N ALA A 34 -26.66 0.09 5.54
CA ALA A 34 -26.40 0.58 4.19
C ALA A 34 -25.72 1.97 4.18
N ASN A 35 -25.80 2.71 5.29
CA ASN A 35 -25.14 4.00 5.46
C ASN A 35 -23.68 3.88 5.91
N TRP A 36 -23.19 2.66 6.14
CA TRP A 36 -21.84 2.38 6.60
C TRP A 36 -21.03 1.67 5.53
N ARG A 37 -19.75 2.02 5.46
CA ARG A 37 -18.75 1.29 4.68
C ARG A 37 -17.50 1.08 5.53
N LEU A 38 -16.65 0.15 5.09
CA LEU A 38 -15.32 0.02 5.67
C LEU A 38 -14.50 1.28 5.40
N SER A 39 -13.69 1.63 6.38
CA SER A 39 -12.65 2.62 6.21
C SER A 39 -11.68 2.16 5.12
N LYS A 40 -11.22 3.11 4.32
CA LYS A 40 -10.18 2.89 3.33
C LYS A 40 -8.84 2.66 4.03
N PHE A 41 -8.57 3.40 5.11
CA PHE A 41 -7.32 3.32 5.86
C PHE A 41 -7.42 2.37 7.07
N HIS A 42 -6.35 1.65 7.35
CA HIS A 42 -6.19 0.89 8.60
C HIS A 42 -6.17 1.85 9.79
N GLY A 43 -6.67 1.41 10.97
CA GLY A 43 -6.99 2.29 12.11
C GLY A 43 -8.21 3.21 11.91
N GLY A 44 -8.47 3.58 10.65
CA GLY A 44 -9.66 4.26 10.17
C GLY A 44 -9.93 5.65 10.74
N SER A 45 -11.19 6.06 10.79
CA SER A 45 -11.61 7.38 11.30
C SER A 45 -12.82 7.27 12.22
N PRO A 46 -12.70 6.59 13.38
CA PRO A 46 -13.85 6.37 14.27
C PRO A 46 -14.54 7.69 14.66
N GLY A 47 -15.85 7.77 14.41
CA GLY A 47 -16.67 8.94 14.75
C GLY A 47 -16.37 10.21 13.97
N LYS A 48 -15.53 10.15 12.92
CA LYS A 48 -15.16 11.29 12.08
C LYS A 48 -15.35 10.96 10.60
N ALA A 49 -15.43 12.00 9.78
CA ALA A 49 -15.33 11.81 8.34
C ALA A 49 -13.92 11.33 8.00
N GLU A 50 -13.80 10.44 7.03
CA GLU A 50 -12.48 10.05 6.53
C GLU A 50 -11.70 11.27 6.00
N PRO A 51 -10.40 11.35 6.28
CA PRO A 51 -9.55 12.36 5.67
C PRO A 51 -9.52 12.18 4.15
N ARG A 52 -9.38 13.32 3.43
CA ARG A 52 -9.33 13.35 1.96
C ARG A 52 -7.92 13.14 1.40
N GLY A 53 -6.96 12.79 2.24
CA GLY A 53 -5.54 12.71 1.93
C GLY A 53 -4.73 12.30 3.16
N PHE A 54 -3.41 12.30 3.02
CA PHE A 54 -2.47 12.08 4.10
C PHE A 54 -2.58 13.19 5.17
N THR A 55 -2.47 12.81 6.44
CA THR A 55 -2.48 13.73 7.57
C THR A 55 -1.48 13.25 8.61
N GLY A 56 -0.76 14.16 9.26
CA GLY A 56 0.26 13.84 10.26
C GLY A 56 1.67 14.18 9.78
N GLU A 57 2.67 13.78 10.55
CA GLU A 57 4.08 13.94 10.17
C GLU A 57 4.52 12.76 9.30
N PRO A 58 4.97 13.00 8.04
CA PRO A 58 5.29 11.93 7.09
C PRO A 58 6.31 10.90 7.56
N SER A 59 7.22 11.28 8.47
CA SER A 59 8.35 10.46 8.93
C SER A 59 8.13 9.80 10.30
N GLU A 60 6.96 9.97 10.91
CA GLU A 60 6.62 9.23 12.15
C GLU A 60 6.54 7.73 11.85
N ASP A 61 6.98 6.90 12.79
CA ASP A 61 6.91 5.43 12.74
C ASP A 61 6.39 5.01 14.12
N HIS A 62 5.06 4.96 14.25
CA HIS A 62 4.38 4.88 15.55
C HIS A 62 4.48 3.51 16.20
N ASP A 63 4.54 2.45 15.41
CA ASP A 63 4.65 1.08 15.89
C ASP A 63 6.07 0.51 15.78
N ALA A 64 7.02 1.30 15.25
CA ALA A 64 8.45 0.99 15.15
C ALA A 64 8.74 -0.22 14.27
N ASP A 65 7.95 -0.44 13.22
CA ASP A 65 8.17 -1.52 12.26
C ASP A 65 9.13 -1.14 11.12
N GLY A 66 9.48 0.15 11.01
CA GLY A 66 10.36 0.72 10.01
C GLY A 66 9.66 1.30 8.78
N LEU A 67 8.31 1.26 8.72
CA LEU A 67 7.53 2.02 7.76
C LEU A 67 7.16 3.39 8.35
N PRO A 68 7.53 4.50 7.68
CA PRO A 68 7.04 5.80 8.10
C PRO A 68 5.56 5.97 7.72
N ALA A 69 4.83 6.83 8.42
CA ALA A 69 3.40 7.06 8.29
C ALA A 69 2.96 7.35 6.84
N ILE A 70 3.77 8.06 6.05
CA ILE A 70 3.48 8.30 4.62
C ILE A 70 3.51 7.00 3.79
N ALA A 71 4.41 6.09 4.12
CA ALA A 71 4.50 4.79 3.47
C ALA A 71 3.33 3.90 3.91
N GLU A 72 2.98 3.91 5.19
CA GLU A 72 1.84 3.18 5.71
C GLU A 72 0.52 3.63 5.09
N TYR A 73 0.34 4.94 4.96
CA TYR A 73 -0.79 5.53 4.26
C TYR A 73 -0.90 5.04 2.82
N TYR A 74 0.24 5.00 2.11
CA TYR A 74 0.30 4.52 0.73
C TYR A 74 0.03 3.01 0.61
N PHE A 75 0.64 2.20 1.48
CA PHE A 75 0.48 0.74 1.49
C PHE A 75 -0.86 0.29 2.06
N GLY A 76 -1.50 1.14 2.86
CA GLY A 76 -2.65 0.79 3.68
C GLY A 76 -2.29 -0.14 4.84
N THR A 77 -1.11 -0.01 5.43
CA THR A 77 -0.75 -0.65 6.72
C THR A 77 -1.17 0.22 7.91
N SER A 78 -0.95 -0.26 9.13
CA SER A 78 -1.44 0.33 10.36
C SER A 78 -0.30 0.86 11.23
N ASP A 79 -0.34 2.15 11.57
CA ASP A 79 0.51 2.84 12.58
C ASP A 79 0.48 2.25 14.01
N LEU A 80 -0.16 1.09 14.20
CA LEU A 80 -0.41 0.46 15.50
C LEU A 80 -0.18 -1.06 15.47
N ASP A 81 0.13 -1.68 14.32
CA ASP A 81 0.35 -3.12 14.22
C ASP A 81 1.71 -3.42 13.56
N PRO A 82 2.78 -3.59 14.36
CA PRO A 82 4.15 -3.68 13.84
C PRO A 82 4.45 -4.99 13.10
N SER A 83 3.45 -5.83 12.89
CA SER A 83 3.55 -7.08 12.15
C SER A 83 3.10 -6.98 10.70
N ASP A 84 2.41 -5.90 10.32
CA ASP A 84 1.75 -5.79 9.02
C ASP A 84 2.64 -5.22 7.90
N ARG A 85 3.82 -4.62 8.20
CA ARG A 85 4.84 -4.29 7.19
C ARG A 85 5.20 -5.43 6.25
N THR A 86 5.12 -6.68 6.73
CA THR A 86 5.40 -7.85 5.89
C THR A 86 4.42 -8.00 4.71
N GLN A 87 3.26 -7.37 4.79
CA GLN A 87 2.25 -7.33 3.72
C GLN A 87 2.50 -6.18 2.74
N ALA A 88 3.12 -5.08 3.22
CA ALA A 88 3.31 -3.84 2.49
C ALA A 88 4.16 -4.01 1.24
N LEU A 89 5.33 -4.63 1.37
CA LEU A 89 6.25 -4.83 0.25
C LEU A 89 7.12 -6.08 0.39
N THR A 90 7.48 -6.65 -0.75
CA THR A 90 8.42 -7.76 -0.87
C THR A 90 9.39 -7.47 -2.01
N ILE A 91 10.67 -7.71 -1.78
CA ILE A 91 11.72 -7.63 -2.80
C ILE A 91 12.21 -9.04 -3.08
N SER A 92 12.33 -9.41 -4.34
CA SER A 92 12.72 -10.76 -4.77
C SER A 92 13.54 -10.73 -6.05
N ILE A 93 14.21 -11.84 -6.34
CA ILE A 93 14.82 -12.09 -7.63
C ILE A 93 13.97 -13.16 -8.32
N GLU A 94 13.41 -12.82 -9.48
CA GLU A 94 12.51 -13.70 -10.23
C GLU A 94 13.03 -13.96 -11.65
N SER A 95 12.82 -15.18 -12.15
CA SER A 95 13.22 -15.56 -13.51
C SER A 95 12.14 -15.23 -14.53
N PHE A 96 12.52 -14.50 -15.58
CA PHE A 96 11.64 -14.16 -16.71
C PHE A 96 12.24 -14.73 -17.99
N ASN A 97 11.84 -15.95 -18.36
CA ASN A 97 12.35 -16.63 -19.56
C ASN A 97 11.71 -16.11 -20.87
N ASP A 98 10.50 -15.54 -20.78
CA ASP A 98 9.75 -15.00 -21.93
C ASP A 98 9.96 -13.49 -22.11
N ALA A 99 10.81 -12.85 -21.31
CA ALA A 99 11.19 -11.46 -21.49
C ALA A 99 12.04 -11.26 -22.76
N GLU A 100 12.09 -10.02 -23.27
CA GLU A 100 12.95 -9.67 -24.41
C GLU A 100 14.41 -10.08 -24.20
N ILE A 101 14.89 -9.99 -22.95
CA ILE A 101 16.16 -10.55 -22.51
C ILE A 101 15.85 -11.60 -21.42
N PRO A 102 15.97 -12.91 -21.71
CA PRO A 102 15.75 -13.92 -20.69
C PRO A 102 16.76 -13.81 -19.55
N GLY A 103 16.30 -13.90 -18.30
CA GLY A 103 17.19 -13.85 -17.14
C GLY A 103 16.47 -13.67 -15.80
N ASN A 104 17.28 -13.45 -14.76
CA ASN A 104 16.79 -13.15 -13.41
C ASN A 104 16.74 -11.64 -13.20
N TYR A 105 15.63 -11.13 -12.68
CA TYR A 105 15.40 -9.70 -12.50
C TYR A 105 15.13 -9.38 -11.05
N LEU A 106 15.57 -8.20 -10.59
CA LEU A 106 15.14 -7.68 -9.30
C LEU A 106 13.69 -7.21 -9.43
N THR A 107 12.81 -7.78 -8.60
CA THR A 107 11.39 -7.45 -8.55
C THR A 107 11.03 -6.81 -7.21
N ILE A 108 10.07 -5.90 -7.25
CA ILE A 108 9.44 -5.35 -6.06
C ILE A 108 7.93 -5.47 -6.20
N SER A 109 7.32 -6.15 -5.24
CA SER A 109 5.87 -6.19 -5.07
C SER A 109 5.50 -5.27 -3.92
N LEU A 110 4.49 -4.43 -4.10
CA LEU A 110 4.02 -3.51 -3.09
C LEU A 110 2.50 -3.41 -3.07
N LEU A 111 1.91 -3.09 -1.92
CA LEU A 111 0.51 -2.73 -1.81
C LEU A 111 0.28 -1.28 -2.18
N HIS A 112 -0.92 -0.95 -2.62
CA HIS A 112 -1.31 0.43 -2.86
C HIS A 112 -2.77 0.63 -2.47
N GLN A 113 -3.00 1.56 -1.55
CA GLN A 113 -4.32 2.04 -1.19
C GLN A 113 -4.80 3.00 -2.27
N THR A 114 -5.78 2.60 -3.08
CA THR A 114 -6.25 3.40 -4.24
C THR A 114 -6.91 4.72 -3.86
N ALA A 115 -7.22 4.89 -2.56
CA ALA A 115 -7.66 6.14 -1.99
C ALA A 115 -6.53 7.15 -1.70
N ALA A 116 -5.27 6.69 -1.60
CA ALA A 116 -4.08 7.50 -1.33
C ALA A 116 -3.57 8.21 -2.59
N GLN A 117 -4.45 8.92 -3.29
CA GLN A 117 -4.15 9.53 -4.60
C GLN A 117 -3.25 10.76 -4.51
N ASP A 118 -3.09 11.31 -3.31
CA ASP A 118 -2.28 12.48 -2.99
C ASP A 118 -0.84 12.13 -2.61
N VAL A 119 -0.51 10.84 -2.46
CA VAL A 119 0.84 10.34 -2.23
C VAL A 119 1.26 9.45 -3.40
N LYS A 120 2.46 9.66 -3.93
CA LYS A 120 3.02 8.84 -5.01
C LYS A 120 4.24 8.06 -4.53
N ALA A 121 4.27 6.76 -4.80
CA ALA A 121 5.48 5.96 -4.67
C ALA A 121 6.27 5.97 -5.99
N ILE A 122 7.52 6.40 -5.94
CA ILE A 122 8.47 6.35 -7.05
C ILE A 122 9.45 5.22 -6.75
N ILE A 123 9.42 4.18 -7.58
CA ILE A 123 10.38 3.08 -7.55
C ILE A 123 11.62 3.52 -8.32
N GLU A 124 12.80 3.38 -7.72
CA GLU A 124 14.06 3.70 -8.36
C GLU A 124 15.04 2.53 -8.21
N PHE A 125 15.68 2.14 -9.31
CA PHE A 125 16.75 1.14 -9.32
C PHE A 125 18.11 1.82 -9.45
N SER A 126 19.15 1.15 -8.97
CA SER A 126 20.54 1.58 -9.04
C SER A 126 21.47 0.37 -9.12
N GLU A 127 22.59 0.50 -9.83
CA GLU A 127 23.65 -0.52 -9.88
C GLU A 127 24.80 -0.19 -8.90
N ASP A 128 24.87 1.05 -8.40
CA ASP A 128 26.05 1.59 -7.69
C ASP A 128 25.72 2.35 -6.39
N LEU A 129 24.44 2.42 -5.99
CA LEU A 129 23.90 3.23 -4.88
C LEU A 129 24.08 4.75 -5.03
N ILE A 130 24.65 5.22 -6.13
CA ILE A 130 24.93 6.64 -6.39
C ILE A 130 23.94 7.18 -7.41
N LEU A 131 23.81 6.51 -8.56
CA LEU A 131 22.91 6.87 -9.64
C LEU A 131 21.62 6.06 -9.51
N TRP A 132 20.53 6.77 -9.25
CA TRP A 132 19.19 6.21 -9.11
C TRP A 132 18.30 6.67 -10.25
N SER A 133 17.46 5.78 -10.77
CA SER A 133 16.49 6.12 -11.82
C SER A 133 15.19 5.34 -11.65
N GLY A 134 14.08 6.08 -11.68
CA GLY A 134 12.72 5.56 -11.71
C GLY A 134 12.03 5.75 -13.06
N GLU A 135 12.81 6.03 -14.10
CA GLU A 135 12.27 6.26 -15.44
C GLU A 135 11.84 4.93 -16.10
N PRO A 136 10.97 4.97 -17.13
CA PRO A 136 10.56 3.77 -17.87
C PRO A 136 11.72 3.01 -18.53
N SER A 137 12.89 3.64 -18.70
CA SER A 137 14.12 3.00 -19.18
C SER A 137 14.81 2.14 -18.12
N ARG A 138 14.36 2.18 -16.85
CA ARG A 138 14.90 1.40 -15.74
C ARG A 138 13.86 0.60 -14.96
N VAL A 139 12.59 1.01 -14.98
CA VAL A 139 11.49 0.34 -14.27
C VAL A 139 10.42 -0.14 -15.26
N ILE A 140 9.96 -1.38 -15.10
CA ILE A 140 8.82 -1.94 -15.85
C ILE A 140 7.73 -2.34 -14.86
N SER A 141 6.49 -1.88 -15.08
CA SER A 141 5.30 -2.41 -14.41
C SER A 141 4.91 -3.76 -15.01
N ILE A 142 4.77 -4.76 -14.17
CA ILE A 142 4.49 -6.16 -14.56
C ILE A 142 3.03 -6.50 -14.36
N SER A 143 2.45 -6.09 -13.22
CA SER A 143 1.05 -6.38 -12.93
C SER A 143 0.48 -5.42 -11.91
N GLU A 144 -0.82 -5.19 -12.03
CA GLU A 144 -1.64 -4.47 -11.06
C GLU A 144 -2.85 -5.35 -10.76
N THR A 145 -2.95 -5.85 -9.53
CA THR A 145 -3.97 -6.85 -9.16
C THR A 145 -4.75 -6.41 -7.93
N PRO A 146 -6.10 -6.36 -7.99
CA PRO A 146 -6.90 -6.06 -6.80
C PRO A 146 -6.71 -7.14 -5.72
N VAL A 147 -6.42 -6.71 -4.48
CA VAL A 147 -6.36 -7.59 -3.30
C VAL A 147 -7.72 -7.60 -2.60
N ARG A 148 -8.30 -6.41 -2.42
CA ARG A 148 -9.65 -6.19 -1.88
C ARG A 148 -10.15 -4.81 -2.33
N GLU A 149 -11.38 -4.45 -1.99
CA GLU A 149 -11.89 -3.11 -2.25
C GLU A 149 -10.95 -2.03 -1.65
N GLY A 150 -10.52 -1.09 -2.50
CA GLY A 150 -9.59 -0.02 -2.14
C GLY A 150 -8.12 -0.40 -2.09
N LEU A 151 -7.75 -1.67 -2.20
CA LEU A 151 -6.37 -2.12 -2.04
C LEU A 151 -5.92 -3.01 -3.20
N GLU A 152 -4.83 -2.63 -3.85
CA GLU A 152 -4.23 -3.37 -4.96
C GLU A 152 -2.78 -3.75 -4.66
N ARG A 153 -2.27 -4.73 -5.40
CA ARG A 153 -0.88 -5.15 -5.40
C ARG A 153 -0.26 -4.81 -6.74
N LEU A 154 0.80 -4.01 -6.69
CA LEU A 154 1.59 -3.62 -7.84
C LEU A 154 2.89 -4.44 -7.85
N ILE A 155 3.33 -4.87 -9.03
CA ILE A 155 4.61 -5.56 -9.20
C ILE A 155 5.40 -4.84 -10.27
N PHE A 156 6.64 -4.49 -9.92
CA PHE A 156 7.61 -3.87 -10.82
C PHE A 156 8.88 -4.70 -10.88
N ARG A 157 9.63 -4.54 -11.96
CA ARG A 157 10.98 -5.08 -12.09
C ARG A 157 11.93 -4.09 -12.73
N SER A 158 13.22 -4.33 -12.59
CA SER A 158 14.24 -3.65 -13.37
C SER A 158 14.15 -4.02 -14.87
N VAL A 159 14.60 -3.11 -15.74
CA VAL A 159 14.60 -3.32 -17.21
C VAL A 159 15.61 -4.37 -17.65
N PHE A 160 16.73 -4.53 -16.92
CA PHE A 160 17.82 -5.44 -17.28
C PHE A 160 17.95 -6.59 -16.27
N PRO A 161 18.28 -7.81 -16.71
CA PRO A 161 18.49 -8.91 -15.80
C PRO A 161 19.79 -8.72 -15.03
N LEU A 162 19.82 -9.24 -13.81
CA LEU A 162 21.01 -9.33 -12.98
C LEU A 162 22.08 -10.15 -13.69
N ARG A 163 23.30 -9.60 -13.75
CA ARG A 163 24.47 -10.37 -14.16
C ARG A 163 25.13 -10.99 -12.94
N THR A 164 25.87 -12.07 -13.16
CA THR A 164 26.42 -12.94 -12.11
C THR A 164 27.36 -12.26 -11.09
N LEU A 165 27.87 -11.06 -11.39
CA LEU A 165 28.74 -10.28 -10.51
C LEU A 165 28.17 -8.89 -10.19
N ASP A 166 26.98 -8.58 -10.70
CA ASP A 166 26.39 -7.26 -10.55
C ASP A 166 25.54 -7.21 -9.27
N HIS A 167 25.56 -6.04 -8.65
CA HIS A 167 24.61 -5.69 -7.61
C HIS A 167 23.57 -4.77 -8.21
N GLU A 168 22.31 -5.00 -7.87
CA GLU A 168 21.23 -4.07 -8.16
C GLU A 168 20.51 -3.75 -6.85
N PHE A 169 20.17 -2.48 -6.70
CA PHE A 169 19.53 -1.92 -5.53
C PHE A 169 18.20 -1.32 -5.96
N VAL A 170 17.21 -1.44 -5.08
CA VAL A 170 15.90 -0.81 -5.26
C VAL A 170 15.60 0.06 -4.05
N ARG A 171 14.98 1.21 -4.29
CA ARG A 171 14.39 2.03 -3.24
C ARG A 171 13.02 2.53 -3.66
N LEU A 172 12.21 2.85 -2.66
CA LEU A 172 10.97 3.60 -2.82
C LEU A 172 11.14 5.00 -2.26
N ARG A 173 10.56 5.97 -2.96
CA ARG A 173 10.48 7.36 -2.51
C ARG A 173 9.05 7.86 -2.61
N PHE A 174 8.54 8.41 -1.52
CA PHE A 174 7.19 8.97 -1.46
C PHE A 174 7.22 10.47 -1.75
N GLN A 175 6.21 10.98 -2.46
CA GLN A 175 6.02 12.40 -2.81
C GLN A 175 4.57 12.83 -2.65
#